data_AF-I3N8A8-F1
#
_entry.id   AF-I3N8A8-F1
#
_cell.length_a   1.000
_cell.length_b   1.000
_cell.length_c   1.000
_cell.angle_alpha   90.00
_cell.angle_beta   90.00
_cell.angle_gamma   90.00
#
_symmetry.space_group_name_H-M   'P 1'
#
loop_
_entity.id
_entity.type
_entity.pdbx_description
1 polymer ?
#
loop_
_entity_poly.entity_id
_entity_poly.type
_entity_poly.pdbx_seq_one_letter_code
_entity_poly.pdbx_strand_id
1 'polypeptide(L)'
;MRYFYTSVSRPGGEPRFIVVGYVDDSQFVRFDSDAENPSVEPRAPWIEQEGPEYWERETRNFKGTAQTFRVNLNTALRYYNQSAGDPPKTHVTHHPSPDGDVTLRCWALGFYPKEITLTWQRDGEDQTQDMELVETRPAGDGNFQKWAAVVVPAGEEQRYTCHVHHEGLPEPLTLRWEPPPQATIPVMGIVAAVIVLVVTGAVVGFILWRKKNTGVKKGPYAPAACNDSAQGSDVSLTAEKV
;
A
#
# COMPACT_ATOMS: atom_id res chain seq x y z
N MET A 1 -41.63 17.05 30.41
CA MET A 1 -40.45 16.34 30.94
C MET A 1 -39.85 15.47 29.85
N ARG A 2 -38.52 15.44 29.72
CA ARG A 2 -37.78 14.66 28.72
C ARG A 2 -36.55 14.01 29.36
N TYR A 3 -36.22 12.79 28.95
CA TYR A 3 -35.00 12.10 29.34
C TYR A 3 -34.22 11.67 28.11
N PHE A 4 -32.90 11.83 28.16
CA PHE A 4 -32.00 11.37 27.12
C PHE A 4 -31.07 10.31 27.70
N TYR A 5 -31.05 9.14 27.07
CA TYR A 5 -30.24 8.00 27.46
C TYR A 5 -29.18 7.78 26.40
N THR A 6 -27.91 7.83 26.80
CA THR A 6 -26.78 7.66 25.88
C THR A 6 -25.92 6.52 26.39
N SER A 7 -25.63 5.55 25.52
CA SER A 7 -24.62 4.51 25.77
C SER A 7 -23.55 4.57 24.70
N VAL A 8 -22.29 4.56 25.12
CA VAL A 8 -21.13 4.69 24.24
C VAL A 8 -20.20 3.49 24.46
N SER A 9 -19.98 2.70 23.41
CA SER A 9 -19.03 1.57 23.43
C SER A 9 -17.61 2.07 23.62
N ARG A 10 -16.78 1.28 24.32
CA ARG A 10 -15.35 1.56 24.50
C ARG A 10 -14.53 0.34 24.07
N PRO A 11 -13.38 0.52 23.39
CA PRO A 11 -12.45 -0.57 23.10
C PRO A 11 -12.01 -1.23 24.41
N GLY A 12 -12.13 -2.56 24.50
CA GLY A 12 -11.65 -3.35 25.64
C GLY A 12 -12.29 -3.05 27.01
N GLY A 13 -13.41 -2.33 27.08
CA GLY A 13 -14.00 -1.90 28.36
C GLY A 13 -15.53 -1.84 28.36
N GLU A 14 -16.10 -1.66 29.55
CA GLU A 14 -17.54 -1.52 29.75
C GLU A 14 -18.07 -0.23 29.09
N PRO A 15 -19.23 -0.25 28.40
CA PRO A 15 -19.81 0.96 27.79
C PRO A 15 -20.07 2.05 28.83
N ARG A 16 -19.82 3.31 28.48
CA ARG A 16 -20.24 4.45 29.32
C ARG A 16 -21.72 4.70 29.10
N PHE A 17 -22.47 4.88 30.18
CA PHE A 17 -23.89 5.17 30.16
C PHE A 17 -24.19 6.47 30.89
N ILE A 18 -24.91 7.37 30.21
CA ILE A 18 -25.28 8.69 30.71
C ILE A 18 -26.78 8.88 30.57
N VAL A 19 -27.41 9.40 31.63
CA VAL A 19 -28.79 9.86 31.61
C VAL A 19 -28.83 11.34 31.96
N VAL A 20 -29.59 12.12 31.20
CA VAL A 20 -29.90 13.52 31.55
C VAL A 20 -31.41 13.75 31.46
N GLY A 21 -31.98 14.36 32.49
CA GLY A 21 -33.41 14.66 32.58
C GLY A 21 -33.67 16.16 32.54
N TYR A 22 -34.68 16.58 31.77
CA TYR A 22 -35.10 17.96 31.58
C TYR A 22 -36.59 18.16 31.89
N VAL A 23 -36.91 19.28 32.51
CA VAL A 23 -38.25 19.88 32.52
C VAL A 23 -38.10 21.20 31.77
N ASP A 24 -38.87 21.35 30.69
CA ASP A 24 -38.66 22.40 29.68
C ASP A 24 -37.19 22.43 29.21
N ASP A 25 -36.50 23.56 29.35
CA ASP A 25 -35.09 23.73 28.99
C ASP A 25 -34.14 23.64 30.21
N SER A 26 -34.66 23.28 31.39
CA SER A 26 -33.89 23.16 32.63
C SER A 26 -33.56 21.70 32.94
N GLN A 27 -32.26 21.38 32.98
CA GLN A 27 -31.80 20.08 33.43
C GLN A 27 -32.05 19.93 34.93
N PHE A 28 -32.66 18.83 35.35
CA PHE A 28 -32.96 18.59 36.77
C PHE A 28 -32.27 17.36 37.36
N VAL A 29 -31.86 16.40 36.52
CA VAL A 29 -31.09 15.22 36.97
C VAL A 29 -30.00 14.83 35.98
N ARG A 30 -28.96 14.20 36.51
CA ARG A 30 -27.89 13.53 35.75
C ARG A 30 -27.49 12.21 36.40
N PHE A 31 -27.19 11.21 35.59
CA PHE A 31 -26.48 10.00 36.01
C PHE A 31 -25.34 9.73 35.03
N ASP A 32 -24.18 9.33 35.56
CA ASP A 32 -23.00 8.97 34.77
C ASP A 32 -22.41 7.67 35.35
N SER A 33 -22.32 6.62 34.54
CA SER A 33 -21.80 5.33 34.97
C SER A 33 -20.30 5.36 35.31
N ASP A 34 -19.58 6.36 34.82
CA ASP A 34 -18.13 6.51 35.00
C ASP A 34 -17.76 7.31 36.25
N ALA A 35 -18.73 7.82 37.00
CA ALA A 35 -18.45 8.45 38.29
C ALA A 35 -17.87 7.43 39.28
N GLU A 36 -17.00 7.87 40.19
CA GLU A 36 -16.37 7.00 41.20
C GLU A 36 -17.42 6.27 42.06
N ASN A 37 -18.52 6.95 42.39
CA ASN A 37 -19.70 6.36 43.03
C ASN A 37 -20.97 6.71 42.23
N PRO A 38 -21.33 5.89 41.22
CA PRO A 38 -22.45 6.20 40.33
C PRO A 38 -23.78 6.29 41.09
N SER A 39 -24.33 7.51 41.11
CA SER A 39 -25.62 7.86 41.70
C SER A 39 -26.28 8.97 40.88
N VAL A 40 -27.59 9.16 41.05
CA VAL A 40 -28.30 10.26 40.39
C VAL A 40 -28.03 11.55 41.14
N GLU A 41 -27.63 12.58 40.40
CA GLU A 41 -27.31 13.89 40.95
C GLU A 41 -28.39 14.92 40.57
N PRO A 42 -28.84 15.75 41.51
CA PRO A 42 -29.71 16.88 41.22
C PRO A 42 -28.97 17.93 40.37
N ARG A 43 -29.69 18.57 39.46
CA ARG A 43 -29.19 19.66 38.59
C ARG A 43 -30.04 20.93 38.65
N ALA A 44 -31.07 20.95 39.51
CA ALA A 44 -31.89 22.11 39.77
C ALA A 44 -32.33 22.19 41.25
N PRO A 45 -32.48 23.38 41.85
CA PRO A 45 -32.76 23.50 43.29
C PRO A 45 -34.07 22.85 43.74
N TRP A 46 -35.10 22.86 42.88
CA TRP A 46 -36.42 22.37 43.23
C TRP A 46 -36.49 20.85 43.38
N ILE A 47 -35.53 20.08 42.84
CA ILE A 47 -35.51 18.61 43.02
C ILE A 47 -34.73 18.20 44.27
N GLU A 48 -33.88 19.07 44.82
CA GLU A 48 -33.08 18.77 46.03
C GLU A 48 -33.93 18.52 47.28
N GLN A 49 -35.20 18.96 47.26
CA GLN A 49 -36.16 18.70 48.35
C GLN A 49 -36.59 17.23 48.46
N GLU A 50 -36.32 16.41 47.44
CA GLU A 50 -36.67 14.99 47.43
C GLU A 50 -35.84 14.20 48.45
N GLY A 51 -36.48 13.24 49.12
CA GLY A 51 -35.86 12.41 50.16
C GLY A 51 -34.91 11.34 49.62
N PRO A 52 -34.11 10.69 50.50
CA PRO A 52 -33.14 9.67 50.10
C PRO A 52 -33.77 8.47 49.38
N GLU A 53 -35.00 8.08 49.73
CA GLU A 53 -35.72 6.98 49.05
C GLU A 53 -35.94 7.24 47.56
N TYR A 54 -36.20 8.49 47.18
CA TYR A 54 -36.34 8.89 45.78
C TYR A 54 -35.01 8.70 45.04
N TRP A 55 -33.92 9.23 45.59
CA TRP A 55 -32.59 9.17 44.99
C TRP A 55 -32.04 7.74 44.88
N GLU A 56 -32.27 6.91 45.90
CA GLU A 56 -31.90 5.49 45.88
C GLU A 56 -32.68 4.73 44.81
N ARG A 57 -33.99 4.98 44.70
CA ARG A 57 -34.85 4.36 43.69
C ARG A 57 -34.42 4.76 42.28
N GLU A 58 -34.21 6.04 42.03
CA GLU A 58 -33.78 6.54 40.71
C GLU A 58 -32.38 6.01 40.35
N THR A 59 -31.47 5.95 41.31
CA THR A 59 -30.14 5.36 41.12
C THR A 59 -30.24 3.89 40.74
N ARG A 60 -31.09 3.12 41.43
CA ARG A 60 -31.32 1.71 41.11
C ARG A 60 -31.92 1.54 39.70
N ASN A 61 -32.89 2.38 39.34
CA ASN A 61 -33.52 2.37 38.02
C ASN A 61 -32.50 2.62 36.91
N PHE A 62 -31.69 3.68 37.01
CA PHE A 62 -30.69 3.98 35.98
C PHE A 62 -29.55 2.97 35.93
N LYS A 63 -29.13 2.37 37.06
CA LYS A 63 -28.21 1.22 37.05
C LYS A 63 -28.82 0.02 36.30
N GLY A 64 -30.10 -0.26 36.49
CA GLY A 64 -30.82 -1.28 35.72
C GLY A 64 -30.88 -0.98 34.22
N THR A 65 -31.21 0.26 33.86
CA THR A 65 -31.24 0.71 32.46
C THR A 65 -29.85 0.63 31.81
N ALA A 66 -28.78 0.97 32.53
CA ALA A 66 -27.41 0.85 32.05
C ALA A 66 -27.08 -0.59 31.63
N GLN A 67 -27.52 -1.58 32.43
CA GLN A 67 -27.34 -3.00 32.09
C GLN A 67 -28.12 -3.40 30.84
N THR A 68 -29.35 -2.94 30.68
CA THR A 68 -30.14 -3.18 29.46
C THR A 68 -29.46 -2.58 28.22
N PHE A 69 -29.00 -1.32 28.31
CA PHE A 69 -28.30 -0.65 27.22
C PHE A 69 -26.99 -1.35 26.85
N ARG A 70 -26.24 -1.84 27.83
CA ARG A 70 -25.05 -2.66 27.61
C ARG A 70 -25.35 -3.89 26.74
N VAL A 71 -26.38 -4.65 27.09
CA VAL A 71 -26.79 -5.84 26.33
C VAL A 71 -27.25 -5.48 24.92
N ASN A 72 -28.05 -4.43 24.79
CA ASN A 72 -28.53 -3.94 23.50
C ASN A 72 -27.39 -3.47 22.60
N LEU A 73 -26.42 -2.75 23.16
CA LEU A 73 -25.26 -2.25 22.44
C LEU A 73 -24.39 -3.39 21.93
N ASN A 74 -24.06 -4.37 22.79
CA ASN A 74 -23.29 -5.55 22.38
C ASN A 74 -24.01 -6.36 21.29
N THR A 75 -25.33 -6.44 21.38
CA THR A 75 -26.17 -7.11 20.38
C THR A 75 -26.16 -6.35 19.06
N ALA A 76 -26.30 -5.02 19.08
CA ALA A 76 -26.21 -4.18 17.89
C ALA A 76 -24.82 -4.26 17.24
N LEU A 77 -23.75 -4.17 18.03
CA LEU A 77 -22.38 -4.32 17.54
C LEU A 77 -22.20 -5.66 16.82
N ARG A 78 -22.75 -6.75 17.38
CA ARG A 78 -22.71 -8.07 16.73
C ARG A 78 -23.52 -8.12 15.43
N TYR A 79 -24.74 -7.60 15.43
CA TYR A 79 -25.61 -7.63 14.24
C TYR A 79 -25.02 -6.88 13.06
N TYR A 80 -24.29 -5.80 13.31
CA TYR A 80 -23.64 -4.99 12.28
C TYR A 80 -22.16 -5.37 12.05
N ASN A 81 -21.70 -6.49 12.60
CA ASN A 81 -20.30 -6.94 12.55
C ASN A 81 -19.28 -5.92 13.11
N GLN A 82 -19.71 -4.92 13.89
CA GLN A 82 -18.87 -3.96 14.58
C GLN A 82 -18.28 -4.51 15.89
N SER A 83 -18.63 -5.75 16.28
CA SER A 83 -17.97 -6.49 17.35
C SER A 83 -16.56 -6.97 16.95
N ALA A 84 -16.31 -7.09 15.65
CA ALA A 84 -14.97 -7.28 15.10
C ALA A 84 -14.57 -5.92 14.55
N GLY A 85 -13.49 -5.34 15.05
CA GLY A 85 -12.99 -4.09 14.50
C GLY A 85 -12.74 -4.20 12.98
N ASP A 86 -12.85 -3.11 12.24
CA ASP A 86 -12.40 -3.09 10.85
C ASP A 86 -10.87 -3.15 10.83
N PRO A 87 -10.25 -4.18 10.22
CA PRO A 87 -8.81 -4.28 10.15
C PRO A 87 -8.22 -3.16 9.29
N PRO A 88 -7.01 -2.65 9.61
CA PRO A 88 -6.34 -1.65 8.80
C PRO A 88 -5.94 -2.22 7.44
N LYS A 89 -6.17 -1.44 6.39
CA LYS A 89 -5.47 -1.61 5.12
C LYS A 89 -4.09 -1.01 5.24
N THR A 90 -3.07 -1.84 5.10
CA THR A 90 -1.69 -1.44 5.37
C THR A 90 -0.80 -1.52 4.13
N HIS A 91 0.21 -0.66 4.09
CA HIS A 91 1.26 -0.69 3.08
C HIS A 91 2.46 0.15 3.54
N VAL A 92 3.63 -0.08 2.91
CA VAL A 92 4.84 0.70 3.16
C VAL A 92 5.21 1.49 1.92
N THR A 93 5.43 2.80 2.11
CA THR A 93 5.92 3.70 1.07
C THR A 93 7.39 4.02 1.28
N HIS A 94 8.13 4.19 0.18
CA HIS A 94 9.57 4.43 0.15
C HIS A 94 9.86 5.76 -0.54
N HIS A 95 10.48 6.68 0.20
CA HIS A 95 10.80 8.02 -0.28
C HIS A 95 12.31 8.26 -0.19
N PRO A 96 13.04 8.19 -1.32
CA PRO A 96 14.45 8.53 -1.35
C PRO A 96 14.66 10.02 -1.05
N SER A 97 15.64 10.33 -0.21
CA SER A 97 16.11 11.68 0.07
C SER A 97 17.32 12.02 -0.80
N PRO A 98 17.53 13.30 -1.18
CA PRO A 98 18.73 13.74 -1.89
C PRO A 98 20.03 13.48 -1.13
N ASP A 99 19.98 13.41 0.20
CA ASP A 99 21.14 13.22 1.07
C ASP A 99 21.63 11.75 1.10
N GLY A 100 20.90 10.84 0.42
CA GLY A 100 21.26 9.43 0.25
C GLY A 100 20.60 8.48 1.26
N ASP A 101 19.84 9.01 2.21
CA ASP A 101 18.95 8.27 3.09
C ASP A 101 17.58 8.03 2.44
N VAL A 102 16.79 7.16 3.06
CA VAL A 102 15.46 6.79 2.60
C VAL A 102 14.48 6.94 3.76
N THR A 103 13.32 7.53 3.52
CA THR A 103 12.21 7.48 4.48
C THR A 103 11.27 6.35 4.14
N LEU A 104 11.16 5.37 5.04
CA LEU A 104 10.11 4.35 4.99
C LEU A 104 8.92 4.82 5.83
N ARG A 105 7.72 4.80 5.26
CA ARG A 105 6.48 5.14 5.97
C ARG A 105 5.48 4.02 5.88
N CYS A 106 5.09 3.52 7.05
CA CYS A 106 4.10 2.48 7.24
C CYS A 106 2.72 3.10 7.46
N TRP A 107 1.77 2.77 6.59
CA TRP A 107 0.42 3.29 6.62
C TRP A 107 -0.55 2.26 7.18
N ALA A 108 -1.52 2.73 7.96
CA ALA A 108 -2.71 2.00 8.35
C ALA A 108 -3.94 2.87 8.04
N LEU A 109 -4.86 2.36 7.22
CA LEU A 109 -6.00 3.11 6.69
C LEU A 109 -7.32 2.37 6.94
N GLY A 110 -8.37 3.13 7.21
CA GLY A 110 -9.76 2.64 7.22
C GLY A 110 -10.06 1.65 8.34
N PHE A 111 -9.39 1.78 9.49
CA PHE A 111 -9.55 0.86 10.62
C PHE A 111 -10.48 1.43 11.70
N TYR A 112 -11.06 0.52 12.49
CA TYR A 112 -11.87 0.83 13.67
C TYR A 112 -11.70 -0.31 14.69
N PRO A 113 -11.51 -0.05 16.00
CA PRO A 113 -11.54 1.24 16.68
C PRO A 113 -10.26 2.07 16.47
N LYS A 114 -10.25 3.30 17.00
CA LYS A 114 -9.13 4.26 16.85
C LYS A 114 -7.80 3.81 17.48
N GLU A 115 -7.86 2.87 18.41
CA GLU A 115 -6.69 2.39 19.14
C GLU A 115 -5.89 1.45 18.24
N ILE A 116 -4.66 1.82 17.91
CA ILE A 116 -3.77 1.07 17.02
C ILE A 116 -2.33 1.33 17.44
N THR A 117 -1.47 0.31 17.34
CA THR A 117 -0.03 0.45 17.57
C THR A 117 0.73 0.20 16.27
N LEU A 118 1.61 1.13 15.92
CA LEU A 118 2.53 1.05 14.78
C LEU A 118 3.96 1.17 15.34
N THR A 119 4.77 0.15 15.13
CA THR A 119 6.17 0.12 15.62
C THR A 119 7.11 -0.24 14.48
N TRP A 120 8.19 0.52 14.33
CA TRP A 120 9.30 0.15 13.46
C TRP A 120 10.35 -0.62 14.25
N GLN A 121 10.80 -1.74 13.69
CA GLN A 121 11.88 -2.55 14.21
C GLN A 121 13.01 -2.66 13.19
N ARG A 122 14.26 -2.65 13.67
CA ARG A 122 15.45 -3.00 12.89
C ARG A 122 16.05 -4.26 13.49
N ASP A 123 16.09 -5.35 12.72
CA ASP A 123 16.56 -6.66 13.19
C ASP A 123 15.92 -7.13 14.52
N GLY A 124 14.67 -6.71 14.77
CA GLY A 124 13.92 -7.01 15.99
C GLY A 124 14.04 -5.98 17.12
N GLU A 125 14.86 -4.94 16.98
CA GLU A 125 14.98 -3.85 17.96
C GLU A 125 14.09 -2.65 17.61
N ASP A 126 13.26 -2.20 18.56
CA ASP A 126 12.34 -1.08 18.39
C ASP A 126 13.07 0.26 18.14
N GLN A 127 12.64 1.00 17.11
CA GLN A 127 13.25 2.27 16.68
C GLN A 127 12.45 3.49 17.17
N THR A 128 12.13 3.57 18.47
CA THR A 128 11.22 4.60 19.02
C THR A 128 11.74 6.03 18.96
N GLN A 129 13.06 6.25 18.96
CA GLN A 129 13.65 7.60 18.94
C GLN A 129 13.70 8.22 17.54
N ASP A 130 13.97 7.40 16.51
CA ASP A 130 14.11 7.85 15.12
C ASP A 130 12.77 7.76 14.35
N MET A 131 11.70 7.40 15.05
CA MET A 131 10.37 7.21 14.49
C MET A 131 9.54 8.48 14.57
N GLU A 132 9.12 8.98 13.41
CA GLU A 132 8.05 9.97 13.33
C GLU A 132 6.70 9.24 13.43
N LEU A 133 6.00 9.43 14.55
CA LEU A 133 4.67 8.88 14.78
C LEU A 133 3.61 9.98 14.74
N VAL A 134 2.69 9.88 13.79
CA VAL A 134 1.55 10.80 13.73
C VAL A 134 0.38 10.28 14.54
N GLU A 135 -0.33 11.17 15.23
CA GLU A 135 -1.57 10.85 15.96
C GLU A 135 -2.64 10.22 15.04
N THR A 136 -3.52 9.40 15.62
CA THR A 136 -4.61 8.78 14.85
C THR A 136 -5.62 9.83 14.41
N ARG A 137 -5.90 9.91 13.11
CA ARG A 137 -6.80 10.91 12.52
C ARG A 137 -8.09 10.25 11.99
N PRO A 138 -9.24 10.94 12.03
CA PRO A 138 -10.45 10.45 11.36
C PRO A 138 -10.28 10.50 9.83
N ALA A 139 -10.88 9.53 9.13
CA ALA A 139 -10.89 9.46 7.66
C ALA A 139 -12.15 10.12 7.04
N GLY A 140 -13.16 10.44 7.84
CA GLY A 140 -14.40 11.12 7.42
C GLY A 140 -15.58 10.19 7.12
N ASP A 141 -15.34 8.89 7.06
CA ASP A 141 -16.35 7.82 6.87
C ASP A 141 -16.72 7.09 8.18
N GLY A 142 -16.20 7.56 9.31
CA GLY A 142 -16.33 6.91 10.63
C GLY A 142 -15.10 6.09 11.04
N ASN A 143 -14.20 5.80 10.11
CA ASN A 143 -12.97 5.05 10.37
C ASN A 143 -11.76 5.97 10.58
N PHE A 144 -10.62 5.36 10.90
CA PHE A 144 -9.40 6.04 11.29
C PHE A 144 -8.24 5.75 10.34
N GLN A 145 -7.24 6.63 10.38
CA GLN A 145 -5.98 6.51 9.65
C GLN A 145 -4.81 6.94 10.53
N LYS A 146 -3.65 6.29 10.37
CA LYS A 146 -2.42 6.58 11.10
C LYS A 146 -1.21 6.12 10.28
N TRP A 147 -0.06 6.74 10.49
CA TRP A 147 1.20 6.27 9.92
C TRP A 147 2.37 6.49 10.87
N ALA A 148 3.42 5.70 10.66
CA ALA A 148 4.71 5.83 11.33
C ALA A 148 5.83 5.81 10.29
N ALA A 149 6.81 6.68 10.41
CA ALA A 149 7.94 6.75 9.49
C ALA A 149 9.29 6.65 10.19
N VAL A 150 10.28 6.09 9.51
CA VAL A 150 11.68 6.04 9.95
C VAL A 150 12.60 6.43 8.80
N VAL A 151 13.69 7.09 9.14
CA VAL A 151 14.80 7.35 8.21
C VAL A 151 15.76 6.17 8.27
N VAL A 152 16.10 5.62 7.11
CA VAL A 152 16.93 4.43 6.97
C VAL A 152 18.08 4.70 6.00
N PRO A 153 19.27 4.12 6.23
CA PRO A 153 20.34 4.14 5.24
C PRO A 153 19.93 3.40 3.96
N ALA A 154 20.26 3.95 2.80
CA ALA A 154 20.01 3.27 1.53
C ALA A 154 20.74 1.91 1.47
N GLY A 155 20.03 0.87 1.03
CA GLY A 155 20.50 -0.51 1.01
C GLY A 155 20.25 -1.31 2.29
N GLU A 156 19.83 -0.66 3.37
CA GLU A 156 19.45 -1.32 4.63
C GLU A 156 17.95 -1.47 4.82
N GLU A 157 17.13 -1.05 3.85
CA GLU A 157 15.66 -0.96 3.97
C GLU A 157 15.01 -2.28 4.36
N GLN A 158 15.56 -3.41 3.88
CA GLN A 158 15.05 -4.75 4.14
C GLN A 158 15.24 -5.23 5.59
N ARG A 159 16.11 -4.57 6.37
CA ARG A 159 16.31 -4.85 7.81
C ARG A 159 15.21 -4.24 8.68
N TYR A 160 14.43 -3.31 8.10
CA TYR A 160 13.38 -2.59 8.81
C TYR A 160 12.02 -3.24 8.56
N THR A 161 11.30 -3.53 9.64
CA THR A 161 9.94 -4.08 9.62
C THR A 161 8.99 -3.17 10.39
N CYS A 162 7.80 -2.94 9.83
CA CYS A 162 6.71 -2.28 10.53
C CYS A 162 5.76 -3.33 11.13
N HIS A 163 5.57 -3.26 12.43
CA HIS A 163 4.64 -4.09 13.18
C HIS A 163 3.36 -3.30 13.45
N VAL A 164 2.22 -3.88 13.06
CA VAL A 164 0.90 -3.29 13.20
C VAL A 164 0.06 -4.16 14.12
N HIS A 165 -0.31 -3.62 15.27
CA HIS A 165 -1.21 -4.26 16.23
C HIS A 165 -2.52 -3.50 16.31
N HIS A 166 -3.62 -4.21 16.07
CA HIS A 166 -4.97 -3.67 16.05
C HIS A 166 -5.97 -4.76 16.39
N GLU A 167 -7.03 -4.42 17.11
CA GLU A 167 -8.08 -5.38 17.54
C GLU A 167 -8.84 -6.01 16.36
N GLY A 168 -8.94 -5.31 15.22
CA GLY A 168 -9.54 -5.84 14.01
C GLY A 168 -8.70 -6.91 13.29
N LEU A 169 -7.42 -7.08 13.68
CA LEU A 169 -6.54 -8.09 13.10
C LEU A 169 -6.56 -9.37 13.94
N PRO A 170 -6.69 -10.57 13.33
CA PRO A 170 -6.61 -11.83 14.06
C PRO A 170 -5.20 -12.07 14.62
N GLU A 171 -4.17 -11.60 13.91
CA GLU A 171 -2.77 -11.65 14.32
C GLU A 171 -2.06 -10.34 13.93
N PRO A 172 -1.04 -9.89 14.67
CA PRO A 172 -0.28 -8.71 14.30
C PRO A 172 0.33 -8.83 12.90
N LEU A 173 0.25 -7.76 12.10
CA LEU A 173 0.87 -7.73 10.79
C LEU A 173 2.32 -7.26 10.90
N THR A 174 3.20 -7.91 10.15
CA THR A 174 4.60 -7.48 9.97
C THR A 174 4.82 -7.15 8.50
N LEU A 175 5.15 -5.90 8.20
CA LEU A 175 5.28 -5.37 6.86
C LEU A 175 6.74 -5.02 6.58
N ARG A 176 7.17 -5.30 5.35
CA ARG A 176 8.45 -4.84 4.79
C ARG A 176 8.17 -3.99 3.57
N TRP A 177 9.12 -3.13 3.21
CA TRP A 177 9.06 -2.45 1.92
C TRP A 177 9.40 -3.43 0.79
N GLU A 178 8.55 -3.48 -0.23
CA GLU A 178 8.80 -4.24 -1.45
C GLU A 178 9.15 -3.31 -2.61
N PRO A 179 10.24 -3.58 -3.35
CA PRO A 179 10.55 -2.82 -4.56
C PRO A 179 9.42 -2.98 -5.59
N PRO A 180 9.04 -1.92 -6.31
CA PRO A 180 8.09 -2.05 -7.39
C PRO A 180 8.58 -3.07 -8.43
N PRO A 181 7.68 -3.87 -9.02
CA PRO A 181 8.06 -4.87 -10.00
C PRO A 181 8.78 -4.18 -11.15
N GLN A 182 10.06 -4.54 -11.34
CA GLN A 182 10.83 -4.06 -12.47
C GLN A 182 10.12 -4.55 -13.73
N ALA A 183 9.75 -3.62 -14.60
CA ALA A 183 9.19 -3.97 -15.91
C ALA A 183 10.22 -4.85 -16.63
N THR A 184 9.97 -6.16 -16.63
CA THR A 184 10.74 -7.10 -17.45
C THR A 184 10.36 -6.78 -18.88
N ILE A 185 11.10 -5.86 -19.49
CA ILE A 185 11.12 -5.69 -20.94
C ILE A 185 11.31 -7.11 -21.49
N PRO A 186 10.49 -7.58 -22.45
CA PRO A 186 10.57 -8.95 -22.95
C PRO A 186 11.85 -9.08 -23.78
N VAL A 187 13.00 -9.23 -23.11
CA VAL A 187 14.32 -9.39 -23.71
C VAL A 187 14.31 -10.58 -24.67
N MET A 188 13.51 -11.61 -24.36
CA MET A 188 13.26 -12.76 -25.24
C MET A 188 12.64 -12.37 -26.59
N GLY A 189 11.71 -11.40 -26.62
CA GLY A 189 11.10 -10.92 -27.86
C GLY A 189 12.09 -10.14 -28.74
N ILE A 190 12.95 -9.35 -28.11
CA ILE A 190 14.01 -8.59 -28.79
C ILE A 190 15.07 -9.55 -29.36
N VAL A 191 15.52 -10.53 -28.56
CA VAL A 191 16.51 -11.52 -29.00
C VAL A 191 15.98 -12.37 -30.15
N ALA A 192 14.73 -12.85 -30.08
CA ALA A 192 14.11 -13.60 -31.17
C ALA A 192 14.00 -12.77 -32.46
N ALA A 193 13.59 -11.50 -32.37
CA ALA A 193 13.50 -10.60 -33.52
C ALA A 193 14.88 -10.34 -34.16
N VAL A 194 15.92 -10.13 -33.35
CA VAL A 194 17.30 -9.96 -33.83
C VAL A 194 17.80 -11.21 -34.55
N ILE A 195 17.56 -12.41 -34.00
CA ILE A 195 17.94 -13.67 -34.64
C ILE A 195 17.25 -13.82 -36.00
N VAL A 196 15.95 -13.52 -36.07
CA VAL A 196 15.20 -13.58 -37.34
C VAL A 196 15.76 -12.60 -38.38
N LEU A 197 16.10 -11.36 -37.97
CA LEU A 197 16.72 -10.37 -38.87
C LEU A 197 18.10 -10.80 -39.38
N VAL A 198 18.93 -11.40 -38.51
CA VAL A 198 20.25 -11.90 -38.92
C VAL A 198 20.12 -13.07 -39.89
N VAL A 199 19.23 -14.03 -39.62
CA VAL A 199 19.02 -15.20 -40.49
C VAL A 199 18.46 -14.77 -41.85
N THR A 200 17.45 -13.89 -41.86
CA THR A 200 16.88 -13.36 -43.12
C THR A 200 17.91 -12.56 -43.91
N GLY A 201 18.70 -11.70 -43.24
CA GLY A 201 19.81 -10.98 -43.85
C GLY A 201 20.86 -11.91 -44.47
N ALA A 202 21.24 -12.99 -43.77
CA ALA A 202 22.18 -13.98 -44.27
C ALA A 202 21.65 -14.75 -45.50
N VAL A 203 20.36 -15.13 -45.49
CA VAL A 203 19.72 -15.81 -46.62
C VAL A 203 19.64 -14.90 -47.85
N VAL A 204 19.23 -13.64 -47.67
CA VAL A 204 19.20 -12.65 -48.77
C VAL A 204 20.60 -12.41 -49.31
N GLY A 205 21.60 -12.24 -48.44
CA GLY A 205 23.01 -12.13 -48.82
C GLY A 205 23.50 -13.33 -49.63
N PHE A 206 23.16 -14.55 -49.19
CA PHE A 206 23.51 -15.79 -49.88
C PHE A 206 22.84 -15.91 -51.26
N ILE A 207 21.55 -15.55 -51.37
CA ILE A 207 20.81 -15.56 -52.65
C ILE A 207 21.44 -14.57 -53.64
N LEU A 208 21.75 -13.35 -53.19
CA LEU A 208 22.41 -12.33 -54.02
C LEU A 208 23.82 -12.78 -54.47
N TRP A 209 24.58 -13.41 -53.57
CA TRP A 209 25.89 -13.99 -53.90
C TRP A 209 25.78 -15.10 -54.96
N ARG A 210 24.80 -16.01 -54.81
CA ARG A 210 24.54 -17.08 -55.78
C ARG A 210 24.12 -16.54 -57.14
N LYS A 211 23.26 -15.52 -57.17
CA LYS A 211 22.81 -14.85 -58.41
C LYS A 211 23.96 -14.14 -59.14
N LYS A 212 24.93 -13.59 -58.41
CA LYS A 212 26.14 -12.98 -58.98
C LYS A 212 27.08 -14.02 -59.60
N ASN A 213 27.15 -15.23 -59.03
CA ASN A 213 28.00 -16.32 -59.55
C ASN A 213 27.38 -17.13 -60.71
N THR A 214 26.07 -17.07 -60.96
CA THR A 214 25.43 -17.77 -62.08
C THR A 214 25.43 -17.00 -63.40
N GLY A 215 25.99 -15.78 -63.42
CA GLY A 215 25.89 -14.84 -64.53
C GLY A 215 27.17 -14.58 -65.33
N VAL A 216 28.08 -15.54 -65.56
CA VAL A 216 29.08 -15.45 -66.65
C VAL A 216 29.46 -16.85 -67.17
N LYS A 217 28.89 -17.24 -68.32
CA LYS A 217 29.54 -18.17 -69.27
C LYS A 217 29.32 -17.63 -70.69
N LYS A 218 30.29 -16.87 -71.21
CA LYS A 218 30.50 -16.71 -72.65
C LYS A 218 31.69 -17.60 -73.04
N GLY A 219 31.42 -18.70 -73.74
CA GLY A 219 32.45 -19.38 -74.54
C GLY A 219 32.80 -18.55 -75.77
N PRO A 220 33.93 -18.84 -76.45
CA PRO A 220 33.86 -19.85 -77.51
C PRO A 220 35.10 -20.75 -77.67
N TYR A 221 34.95 -21.69 -78.61
CA TYR A 221 35.80 -22.84 -78.97
C TYR A 221 37.18 -22.52 -79.59
N ALA A 222 38.11 -23.46 -79.31
CA ALA A 222 39.23 -24.04 -80.08
C ALA A 222 40.40 -23.13 -80.56
N PRO A 223 41.66 -23.61 -80.48
CA PRO A 223 42.18 -24.49 -81.55
C PRO A 223 43.13 -25.63 -81.10
N ALA A 224 43.40 -26.55 -82.02
CA ALA A 224 44.54 -27.46 -82.00
C ALA A 224 45.31 -27.36 -83.34
N ALA A 225 46.63 -27.59 -83.29
CA ALA A 225 47.68 -27.55 -84.34
C ALA A 225 48.13 -26.13 -84.78
N CYS A 226 49.41 -25.80 -85.04
CA CYS A 226 50.58 -26.58 -85.50
C CYS A 226 51.91 -25.91 -85.04
N ASN A 227 53.03 -26.65 -85.10
CA ASN A 227 54.40 -26.22 -84.83
C ASN A 227 55.09 -25.55 -86.04
N ASP A 228 56.13 -24.78 -85.73
CA ASP A 228 57.34 -24.42 -86.50
C ASP A 228 57.24 -23.70 -87.86
N SER A 229 57.75 -22.45 -87.89
CA SER A 229 59.04 -22.10 -88.55
C SER A 229 59.16 -20.60 -88.90
N ALA A 230 60.28 -20.02 -88.48
CA ALA A 230 61.13 -19.05 -89.19
C ALA A 230 60.63 -17.63 -89.60
N GLN A 231 61.25 -16.63 -88.95
CA GLN A 231 62.17 -15.64 -89.56
C GLN A 231 61.63 -14.34 -90.23
N GLY A 232 62.20 -13.20 -89.80
CA GLY A 232 62.20 -11.89 -90.48
C GLY A 232 61.41 -10.80 -89.72
N SER A 233 62.03 -9.84 -89.01
CA SER A 233 62.55 -8.54 -89.52
C SER A 233 61.42 -7.65 -90.10
N ASP A 234 61.23 -6.36 -89.85
CA ASP A 234 61.83 -5.31 -89.03
C ASP A 234 60.96 -4.02 -89.27
N VAL A 235 61.12 -2.98 -88.45
CA VAL A 235 60.86 -1.53 -88.74
C VAL A 235 59.42 -0.94 -88.83
N SER A 236 59.05 -0.25 -87.72
CA SER A 236 58.71 1.18 -87.51
C SER A 236 57.92 2.10 -88.48
N LEU A 237 57.06 2.93 -87.81
CA LEU A 237 56.64 4.35 -88.10
C LEU A 237 55.60 4.55 -89.23
N THR A 238 54.58 5.43 -89.18
CA THR A 238 54.25 6.73 -88.53
C THR A 238 52.72 6.97 -88.65
N ALA A 239 52.00 7.61 -87.70
CA ALA A 239 51.49 9.02 -87.72
C ALA A 239 51.12 9.59 -89.13
N GLU A 240 49.97 10.21 -89.45
CA GLU A 240 49.29 11.44 -88.95
C GLU A 240 47.90 11.53 -89.67
N LYS A 241 46.80 11.98 -89.05
CA LYS A 241 46.22 13.35 -89.07
C LYS A 241 45.95 13.97 -90.46
N VAL A 242 44.66 14.15 -90.82
CA VAL A 242 43.90 15.44 -90.93
C VAL A 242 42.42 15.11 -90.80
#